data_AF-A0A160MIC7-F1
#
_entry.id   AF-A0A160MIC7-F1
#
_cell.length_a   1.000
_cell.length_b   1.000
_cell.length_c   1.000
_cell.angle_alpha   90.00
_cell.angle_beta   90.00
_cell.angle_gamma   90.00
#
_symmetry.space_group_name_H-M   'P 1'
#
loop_
_entity.id
_entity.type
_entity.pdbx_description
1 polymer ?
#
loop_
_entity_poly.entity_id
_entity_poly.type
_entity_poly.pdbx_seq_one_letter_code
_entity_poly.pdbx_strand_id
1 'polypeptide(L)'
;MKTKDYFFDLFKTTKARELAREVDEYLYNKSTYREEVEDYHARYKQGERTDCIGYISKKGSFKFLSLTAARHVCLVLHLGKKLHTQAAISIQQEIDELLQRDYQDTDGTKPTPGEAYIRLEWVDNLEDIIPFIDKAYELRLLK
;
A
#
# COMPACT_ATOMS: atom_id res chain seq x y z
N MET A 1 -8.40 -1.49 20.52
CA MET A 1 -7.56 -1.79 19.34
C MET A 1 -8.21 -1.17 18.12
N LYS A 2 -7.49 -0.40 17.30
CA LYS A 2 -8.07 0.18 16.07
C LYS A 2 -8.34 -0.94 15.05
N THR A 3 -9.57 -0.98 14.54
CA THR A 3 -10.00 -1.92 13.49
C THR A 3 -9.50 -1.46 12.12
N LYS A 4 -9.63 -2.28 11.07
CA LYS A 4 -9.38 -1.84 9.70
C LYS A 4 -10.37 -0.74 9.26
N ASP A 5 -11.64 -0.88 9.63
CA ASP A 5 -12.68 0.12 9.33
C ASP A 5 -12.31 1.52 9.84
N TYR A 6 -11.73 1.61 11.05
CA TYR A 6 -11.22 2.88 11.56
C TYR A 6 -10.26 3.55 10.57
N PHE A 7 -9.36 2.81 9.93
CA PHE A 7 -8.40 3.36 8.97
C PHE A 7 -9.03 3.63 7.60
N PHE A 8 -9.97 2.79 7.15
CA PHE A 8 -10.71 3.06 5.92
C PHE A 8 -11.44 4.40 6.02
N ASP A 9 -12.03 4.73 7.17
CA ASP A 9 -12.78 5.98 7.35
C ASP A 9 -11.90 7.24 7.40
N LEU A 10 -10.57 7.10 7.54
CA LEU A 10 -9.64 8.23 7.48
C LEU A 10 -9.46 8.80 6.07
N PHE A 11 -9.79 8.04 5.04
CA PHE A 11 -9.79 8.55 3.68
C PHE A 11 -10.89 9.62 3.51
N LYS A 12 -10.55 10.74 2.85
CA LYS A 12 -11.40 11.93 2.81
C LYS A 12 -12.69 11.72 2.01
N THR A 13 -12.61 11.04 0.88
CA THR A 13 -13.71 10.87 -0.07
C THR A 13 -14.32 9.47 0.06
N THR A 14 -15.63 9.35 -0.19
CA THR A 14 -16.30 8.03 -0.22
C THR A 14 -15.60 7.06 -1.16
N LYS A 15 -15.26 7.53 -2.38
CA LYS A 15 -14.50 6.76 -3.38
C LYS A 15 -13.21 6.17 -2.80
N ALA A 16 -12.41 6.97 -2.09
CA ALA A 16 -11.17 6.50 -1.50
C ALA A 16 -11.38 5.50 -0.36
N ARG A 17 -12.47 5.63 0.42
CA ARG A 17 -12.82 4.66 1.47
C ARG A 17 -13.27 3.32 0.88
N GLU A 18 -14.07 3.37 -0.18
CA GLU A 18 -14.52 2.18 -0.92
C GLU A 18 -13.31 1.48 -1.55
N LEU A 19 -12.46 2.22 -2.26
CA LEU A 19 -11.26 1.66 -2.85
C LEU A 19 -10.29 1.07 -1.82
N ALA A 20 -10.17 1.67 -0.62
CA ALA A 20 -9.37 1.10 0.46
C ALA A 20 -9.91 -0.27 0.93
N ARG A 21 -11.24 -0.44 0.96
CA ARG A 21 -11.89 -1.72 1.28
C ARG A 21 -11.70 -2.72 0.14
N GLU A 22 -11.81 -2.27 -1.10
CA GLU A 22 -11.60 -3.11 -2.28
C GLU A 22 -10.15 -3.64 -2.35
N VAL A 23 -9.16 -2.82 -1.97
CA VAL A 23 -7.77 -3.28 -1.82
C VAL A 23 -7.68 -4.38 -0.77
N ASP A 24 -8.29 -4.21 0.40
CA ASP A 24 -8.30 -5.26 1.45
C ASP A 24 -8.96 -6.55 0.94
N GLU A 25 -10.13 -6.42 0.29
CA GLU A 25 -10.86 -7.55 -0.28
C GLU A 25 -10.06 -8.25 -1.38
N TYR A 26 -9.40 -7.48 -2.26
CA TYR A 26 -8.54 -8.01 -3.30
C TYR A 26 -7.45 -8.90 -2.70
N LEU A 27 -6.73 -8.40 -1.71
CA LEU A 27 -5.61 -9.10 -1.10
C LEU A 27 -6.06 -10.43 -0.47
N TYR A 28 -7.15 -10.44 0.29
CA TYR A 28 -7.58 -11.64 1.02
C TYR A 28 -8.44 -12.61 0.20
N ASN A 29 -9.09 -12.15 -0.88
CA ASN A 29 -10.09 -12.98 -1.58
C ASN A 29 -9.79 -13.19 -3.07
N LYS A 30 -9.20 -12.21 -3.77
CA LYS A 30 -9.11 -12.21 -5.24
C LYS A 30 -7.68 -12.36 -5.77
N SER A 31 -6.67 -11.94 -5.01
CA SER A 31 -5.27 -12.02 -5.43
C SER A 31 -4.82 -13.48 -5.61
N THR A 32 -3.86 -13.69 -6.51
CA THR A 32 -3.27 -15.03 -6.77
C THR A 32 -2.49 -15.56 -5.56
N TYR A 33 -2.12 -14.68 -4.62
CA TYR A 33 -1.35 -14.97 -3.42
C TYR A 33 -2.17 -14.82 -2.13
N ARG A 34 -3.52 -14.81 -2.21
CA ARG A 34 -4.40 -14.57 -1.07
C ARG A 34 -4.17 -15.48 0.14
N GLU A 35 -3.82 -16.74 -0.11
CA GLU A 35 -3.55 -17.74 0.95
C GLU A 35 -2.24 -17.44 1.70
N GLU A 36 -1.43 -16.53 1.16
CA GLU A 36 -0.12 -16.13 1.66
C GLU A 36 -0.14 -14.76 2.31
N VAL A 37 -1.23 -13.98 2.20
CA VAL A 37 -1.34 -12.66 2.84
C VAL A 37 -1.74 -12.81 4.30
N GLU A 38 -1.06 -12.04 5.16
CA GLU A 38 -1.37 -11.93 6.58
C GLU A 38 -1.46 -10.45 6.99
N ASP A 39 -2.26 -10.21 8.03
CA ASP A 39 -2.24 -8.94 8.73
C ASP A 39 -0.95 -8.83 9.56
N TYR A 40 -0.11 -7.84 9.23
CA TYR A 40 1.16 -7.62 9.91
C TYR A 40 1.01 -7.41 11.42
N HIS A 41 -0.06 -6.74 11.84
CA HIS A 41 -0.28 -6.39 13.23
C HIS A 41 -0.72 -7.59 14.04
N ALA A 42 -1.55 -8.46 13.46
CA ALA A 42 -1.87 -9.75 14.06
C ALA A 42 -0.59 -10.58 14.29
N ARG A 43 0.32 -10.62 13.31
CA ARG A 43 1.56 -11.42 13.38
C ARG A 43 2.61 -10.87 14.35
N TYR A 44 2.85 -9.57 14.37
CA TYR A 44 4.00 -8.99 15.10
C TYR A 44 3.63 -8.03 16.22
N LYS A 45 2.38 -7.58 16.32
CA LYS A 45 1.95 -6.51 17.24
C LYS A 45 0.78 -6.93 18.14
N GLN A 46 0.52 -8.23 18.29
CA GLN A 46 -0.61 -8.74 19.08
C GLN A 46 -1.96 -8.12 18.62
N GLY A 47 -2.06 -7.81 17.32
CA GLY A 47 -3.20 -7.13 16.70
C GLY A 47 -3.18 -5.60 16.77
N GLU A 48 -2.29 -4.98 17.54
CA GLU A 48 -2.29 -3.53 17.76
C GLU A 48 -1.91 -2.71 16.51
N ARG A 49 -2.79 -1.78 16.14
CA ARG A 49 -2.61 -0.82 15.05
C ARG A 49 -2.55 0.60 15.59
N THR A 50 -1.53 1.35 15.20
CA THR A 50 -1.32 2.74 15.61
C THR A 50 -1.74 3.71 14.51
N ASP A 51 -1.16 3.54 13.33
CA ASP A 51 -1.13 4.51 12.23
C ASP A 51 -1.42 3.89 10.85
N CYS A 52 -1.45 2.55 10.73
CA CYS A 52 -1.69 1.89 9.47
C CYS A 52 -2.35 0.51 9.62
N ILE A 53 -2.86 0.01 8.49
CA ILE A 53 -3.07 -1.42 8.21
C ILE A 53 -1.87 -1.88 7.39
N GLY A 54 -1.07 -2.81 7.92
CA GLY A 54 0.05 -3.42 7.22
C GLY A 54 -0.26 -4.82 6.71
N TYR A 55 0.15 -5.11 5.47
CA TYR A 55 0.01 -6.43 4.85
C TYR A 55 1.39 -7.05 4.63
N ILE A 56 1.52 -8.33 4.96
CA ILE A 56 2.75 -9.10 4.85
C ILE A 56 2.49 -10.46 4.18
N SER A 57 3.48 -10.99 3.47
CA SER A 57 3.47 -12.39 3.02
C SER A 57 3.90 -13.36 4.15
N LYS A 58 3.26 -14.53 4.24
CA LYS A 58 3.72 -15.67 5.04
C LYS A 58 5.17 -16.05 4.76
N LYS A 59 5.60 -15.90 3.50
CA LYS A 59 6.94 -16.20 3.02
C LYS A 59 7.98 -15.12 3.35
N GLY A 60 7.54 -13.93 3.72
CA GLY A 60 8.38 -12.77 4.02
C GLY A 60 8.33 -12.33 5.49
N SER A 61 9.19 -11.38 5.83
CA SER A 61 9.28 -10.78 7.18
C SER A 61 8.97 -9.28 7.21
N PHE A 62 8.71 -8.67 6.05
CA PHE A 62 8.46 -7.25 5.91
C PHE A 62 7.16 -7.00 5.18
N LYS A 63 6.48 -5.90 5.53
CA LYS A 63 5.30 -5.43 4.80
C LYS A 63 5.64 -5.27 3.32
N PHE A 64 4.71 -5.66 2.46
CA PHE A 64 4.73 -5.32 1.03
C PHE A 64 3.74 -4.18 0.71
N LEU A 65 2.76 -3.95 1.59
CA LEU A 65 1.74 -2.94 1.41
C LEU A 65 1.31 -2.32 2.74
N SER A 66 0.88 -1.06 2.75
CA SER A 66 0.17 -0.47 3.88
C SER A 66 -0.88 0.55 3.46
N LEU A 67 -2.05 0.53 4.10
CA LEU A 67 -2.97 1.66 4.11
C LEU A 67 -2.65 2.48 5.36
N THR A 68 -2.20 3.72 5.21
CA THR A 68 -1.69 4.51 6.33
C THR A 68 -2.48 5.79 6.54
N ALA A 69 -2.57 6.23 7.80
CA ALA A 69 -3.06 7.53 8.20
C ALA A 69 -1.98 8.62 8.12
N ALA A 70 -0.70 8.22 8.06
CA ALA A 70 0.42 9.13 7.83
C ALA A 70 0.44 9.60 6.37
N ARG A 71 1.27 10.59 6.04
CA ARG A 71 1.55 10.98 4.64
C ARG A 71 0.31 11.36 3.82
N HIS A 72 -0.58 12.18 4.40
CA HIS A 72 -1.86 12.57 3.79
C HIS A 72 -2.83 11.43 3.43
N VAL A 73 -2.73 10.30 4.14
CA VAL A 73 -3.58 9.12 3.99
C VAL A 73 -3.46 8.52 2.59
N CYS A 74 -2.66 7.46 2.47
CA CYS A 74 -2.34 6.85 1.19
C CYS A 74 -2.17 5.33 1.30
N LEU A 75 -2.12 4.70 0.13
CA LEU A 75 -1.65 3.34 -0.03
C LEU A 75 -0.14 3.40 -0.30
N VAL A 76 0.64 2.68 0.50
CA VAL A 76 2.10 2.61 0.41
C VAL A 76 2.51 1.24 -0.11
N LEU A 77 3.21 1.23 -1.24
CA LEU A 77 3.88 0.07 -1.79
C LEU A 77 5.28 -0.05 -1.17
N HIS A 78 5.55 -1.16 -0.49
CA HIS A 78 6.87 -1.42 0.12
C HIS A 78 7.67 -2.30 -0.82
N LEU A 79 8.63 -1.73 -1.54
CA LEU A 79 9.36 -2.38 -2.64
C LEU A 79 10.72 -2.96 -2.19
N GLY A 80 11.16 -2.66 -0.96
CA GLY A 80 12.36 -3.23 -0.35
C GLY A 80 13.57 -2.28 -0.26
N LYS A 81 14.53 -2.61 0.62
CA LYS A 81 15.66 -1.72 0.98
C LYS A 81 16.73 -1.63 -0.13
N LYS A 82 17.44 -0.50 -0.15
CA LYS A 82 18.70 -0.12 -0.84
C LYS A 82 18.85 -0.44 -2.34
N LEU A 83 18.57 -1.67 -2.79
CA LEU A 83 18.71 -2.10 -4.18
C LEU A 83 17.49 -1.70 -5.05
N HIS A 84 16.32 -1.52 -4.43
CA HIS A 84 15.09 -1.17 -5.14
C HIS A 84 14.74 0.32 -5.05
N THR A 85 15.63 1.19 -4.55
CA THR A 85 15.36 2.64 -4.53
C THR A 85 15.11 3.18 -5.93
N GLN A 86 15.90 2.77 -6.91
CA GLN A 86 15.69 3.20 -8.30
C GLN A 86 14.38 2.63 -8.86
N ALA A 87 14.06 1.37 -8.55
CA ALA A 87 12.80 0.76 -8.95
C ALA A 87 11.59 1.46 -8.30
N ALA A 88 11.72 1.90 -7.04
CA ALA A 88 10.68 2.66 -6.35
C ALA A 88 10.46 4.04 -6.96
N ILE A 89 11.54 4.71 -7.38
CA ILE A 89 11.44 5.98 -8.12
C ILE A 89 10.74 5.75 -9.46
N SER A 90 11.14 4.73 -10.22
CA SER A 90 10.50 4.41 -11.52
C SER A 90 9.02 4.02 -11.35
N ILE A 91 8.69 3.19 -10.37
CA ILE A 91 7.30 2.82 -10.08
C ILE A 91 6.49 4.05 -9.64
N GLN A 92 7.06 4.95 -8.84
CA GLN A 92 6.37 6.20 -8.49
C GLN A 92 6.09 7.05 -9.75
N GLN A 93 7.06 7.16 -10.66
CA GLN A 93 6.86 7.88 -11.93
C GLN A 93 5.77 7.25 -12.79
N GLU A 94 5.75 5.91 -12.92
CA GLU A 94 4.70 5.18 -13.64
C GLU A 94 3.31 5.43 -13.03
N ILE A 95 3.21 5.46 -11.70
CA ILE A 95 1.97 5.78 -10.98
C ILE A 95 1.55 7.23 -11.23
N ASP A 96 2.48 8.17 -11.12
CA ASP A 96 2.19 9.60 -11.29
C ASP A 96 1.75 9.91 -12.73
N GLU A 97 2.37 9.25 -13.72
CA GLU A 97 1.98 9.29 -15.13
C GLU A 97 0.60 8.66 -15.34
N LEU A 98 0.33 7.49 -14.77
CA LEU A 98 -0.98 6.83 -14.86
C LEU A 98 -2.10 7.71 -14.29
N LEU A 99 -1.85 8.33 -13.13
CA LEU A 99 -2.84 9.15 -12.42
C LEU A 99 -2.85 10.62 -12.88
N GLN A 100 -1.95 10.99 -13.80
CA GLN A 100 -1.74 12.35 -14.31
C GLN A 100 -1.56 13.37 -13.17
N ARG A 101 -0.90 12.95 -12.08
CA ARG A 101 -0.70 13.74 -10.85
C ARG A 101 0.60 13.32 -10.17
N ASP A 102 1.46 14.28 -9.86
CA ASP A 102 2.69 14.04 -9.10
C ASP A 102 2.38 13.90 -7.60
N TYR A 103 2.79 12.79 -6.99
CA TYR A 103 2.62 12.60 -5.55
C TYR A 103 3.41 13.62 -4.71
N GLN A 104 4.60 14.06 -5.17
CA GLN A 104 5.45 14.99 -4.42
C GLN A 104 4.80 16.36 -4.21
N ASP A 105 3.89 16.75 -5.10
CA ASP A 105 3.10 17.99 -4.97
C ASP A 105 2.14 17.97 -3.76
N THR A 106 1.95 16.81 -3.11
CA THR A 106 0.96 16.65 -2.04
C THR A 106 1.49 16.78 -0.61
N ASP A 107 2.65 16.19 -0.31
CA ASP A 107 3.18 16.10 1.07
C ASP A 107 4.43 16.96 1.27
N GLY A 108 5.04 17.50 0.20
CA GLY A 108 6.32 18.22 0.26
C GLY A 108 7.46 17.43 0.92
N THR A 109 7.20 16.17 1.29
CA THR A 109 8.08 15.35 2.08
C THR A 109 8.76 14.35 1.18
N LYS A 110 10.07 14.22 1.37
CA LYS A 110 10.87 13.30 0.58
C LYS A 110 10.33 11.86 0.70
N PRO A 111 10.05 11.18 -0.43
CA PRO A 111 9.72 9.76 -0.46
C PRO A 111 10.70 8.92 0.35
N THR A 112 10.20 7.96 1.13
CA THR A 112 11.05 7.00 1.82
C THR A 112 11.73 6.11 0.78
N PRO A 113 13.06 5.89 0.85
CA PRO A 113 13.74 5.00 -0.08
C PRO A 113 13.16 3.58 -0.07
N GLY A 114 12.76 3.10 -1.26
CA GLY A 114 12.15 1.78 -1.42
C GLY A 114 10.63 1.75 -1.18
N GLU A 115 9.98 2.90 -1.09
CA GLU A 115 8.52 3.03 -1.05
C GLU A 115 8.02 3.81 -2.28
N ALA A 116 6.80 3.48 -2.70
CA ALA A 116 6.00 4.26 -3.63
C ALA A 116 4.60 4.47 -3.03
N TYR A 117 3.90 5.52 -3.46
CA TYR A 117 2.71 6.05 -2.81
C TYR A 117 1.60 6.28 -3.83
N ILE A 118 0.39 5.88 -3.46
CA ILE A 118 -0.83 6.05 -4.25
C ILE A 118 -1.87 6.74 -3.38
N ARG A 119 -2.35 7.91 -3.80
CA ARG A 119 -3.51 8.56 -3.16
C ARG A 119 -4.79 7.99 -3.76
N LEU A 120 -5.51 7.21 -2.96
CA LEU A 120 -6.72 6.51 -3.40
C LEU A 120 -7.84 7.44 -3.91
N GLU A 121 -7.83 8.71 -3.54
CA GLU A 121 -8.78 9.69 -4.08
C GLU A 121 -8.55 10.00 -5.59
N TRP A 122 -7.37 9.70 -6.12
CA TRP A 122 -7.01 9.94 -7.53
C TRP A 122 -7.25 8.73 -8.43
N VAL A 123 -7.37 7.55 -7.84
CA VAL A 123 -7.60 6.31 -8.57
C VAL A 123 -9.08 6.20 -8.88
N ASP A 124 -9.41 5.85 -10.12
CA ASP A 124 -10.80 5.65 -10.54
C ASP A 124 -11.22 4.20 -10.40
N ASN A 125 -10.34 3.23 -10.74
CA ASN A 125 -10.63 1.81 -10.62
C ASN A 125 -9.50 1.05 -9.91
N LEU A 126 -9.85 0.01 -9.15
CA LEU A 126 -8.86 -0.83 -8.48
C LEU A 126 -7.89 -1.49 -9.47
N GLU A 127 -8.39 -1.88 -10.64
CA GLU A 127 -7.64 -2.56 -11.70
C GLU A 127 -6.42 -1.77 -12.15
N ASP A 128 -6.49 -0.43 -12.08
CA ASP A 128 -5.40 0.47 -12.47
C ASP A 128 -4.19 0.32 -11.55
N ILE A 129 -4.41 -0.06 -10.28
CA ILE A 129 -3.35 -0.13 -9.26
C ILE A 129 -2.95 -1.55 -8.85
N ILE A 130 -3.74 -2.58 -9.22
CA ILE A 130 -3.40 -3.99 -8.98
C ILE A 130 -1.99 -4.36 -9.45
N PRO A 131 -1.55 -3.99 -10.68
CA PRO A 131 -0.21 -4.36 -11.15
C PRO A 131 0.91 -3.90 -10.21
N PHE A 132 0.78 -2.72 -9.61
CA PHE A 132 1.78 -2.20 -8.67
C PHE A 132 1.71 -2.86 -7.29
N ILE A 133 0.50 -3.22 -6.83
CA ILE A 133 0.31 -3.99 -5.59
C ILE A 133 0.96 -5.37 -5.72
N ASP A 134 0.68 -6.07 -6.83
CA ASP A 134 1.26 -7.38 -7.11
C ASP A 134 2.77 -7.29 -7.28
N LYS A 135 3.25 -6.23 -7.93
CA LYS A 135 4.69 -5.99 -8.06
C LYS A 135 5.36 -5.80 -6.70
N ALA A 136 4.73 -5.06 -5.79
CA ALA A 136 5.23 -4.87 -4.43
C ALA A 136 5.30 -6.19 -3.66
N TYR A 137 4.29 -7.06 -3.82
CA TYR A 137 4.30 -8.40 -3.26
C TYR A 137 5.50 -9.21 -3.75
N GLU A 138 5.68 -9.31 -5.07
CA GLU A 138 6.77 -10.05 -5.70
C GLU A 138 8.15 -9.58 -5.23
N LEU A 139 8.40 -8.27 -5.30
CA LEU A 139 9.68 -7.69 -4.91
C LEU A 139 10.00 -7.95 -3.44
N ARG A 140 8.99 -8.06 -2.58
CA ARG A 140 9.20 -8.38 -1.16
C ARG A 140 9.57 -9.82 -0.87
N LEU A 141 9.38 -10.72 -1.85
CA LEU A 141 9.83 -12.10 -1.78
C LEU A 141 11.25 -12.29 -2.29
N LEU A 142 11.80 -11.31 -3.03
CA LEU A 142 13.20 -11.33 -3.45
C LEU A 142 14.12 -11.09 -2.23
N LYS A 143 15.16 -11.91 -2.13
CA LYS A 143 16.14 -11.89 -1.03
C LYS A 143 17.34 -11.02 -1.32
#